data_AF-A0A8D6ZU35-F1
#
_entry.id   AF-A0A8D6ZU35-F1
#
_cell.length_a   1.000
_cell.length_b   1.000
_cell.length_c   1.000
_cell.angle_alpha   90.00
_cell.angle_beta   90.00
_cell.angle_gamma   90.00
#
_symmetry.space_group_name_H-M   'P 1'
#
loop_
_entity.id
_entity.type
_entity.pdbx_description
1 polymer ?
#
loop_
_entity_poly.entity_id
_entity_poly.type
_entity_poly.pdbx_seq_one_letter_code
_entity_poly.pdbx_strand_id
1 'polypeptide(L)'
;MHSPDWTSLPPDLLAKISEEFPIPHRARIRATCKAWHSAMEPVISPSPWLLLPGENFEQHNSTFLCLPDNYCFTYPASPAQRCEVCRIHAGWFVIVGRKRKVSLLNPLTGNQICLPSHVARWNVDRVNHQAFKPNCIGKMVFSANPTVHSYVVVAIYRFTDWELTYTKSGEDRWNLLETALTENDGSYKGHHAS
;
A
#
# COMPACT_ATOMS: atom_id res chain seq x y z
N MET A 1 -42.22 -9.90 18.69
CA MET A 1 -41.79 -10.35 17.35
C MET A 1 -40.36 -10.85 17.48
N HIS A 2 -40.10 -12.12 17.17
CA HIS A 2 -38.74 -12.66 17.18
C HIS A 2 -37.98 -12.13 15.96
N SER A 3 -36.77 -11.65 16.17
CA SER A 3 -35.87 -11.29 15.07
C SER A 3 -35.53 -12.54 14.26
N PRO A 4 -35.56 -12.49 12.92
CA PRO A 4 -35.16 -13.61 12.09
C PRO A 4 -33.71 -14.01 12.40
N ASP A 5 -33.48 -15.31 12.58
CA ASP A 5 -32.15 -15.86 12.80
C ASP A 5 -31.43 -16.01 11.46
N TRP A 6 -30.55 -15.07 11.14
CA TRP A 6 -29.74 -15.09 9.93
C TRP A 6 -28.64 -16.16 9.98
N THR A 7 -28.38 -16.78 11.14
CA THR A 7 -27.33 -17.80 11.27
C THR A 7 -27.75 -19.16 10.72
N SER A 8 -29.06 -19.38 10.50
CA SER A 8 -29.59 -20.62 9.94
C SER A 8 -29.68 -20.61 8.40
N LEU A 9 -29.18 -19.56 7.73
CA LEU A 9 -29.19 -19.51 6.27
C LEU A 9 -28.22 -20.55 5.68
N PRO A 10 -28.64 -21.31 4.64
CA PRO A 10 -27.73 -22.17 3.90
C PRO A 10 -26.51 -21.40 3.34
N PRO A 11 -25.31 -22.01 3.33
CA PRO A 11 -24.10 -21.39 2.79
C PRO A 11 -24.26 -20.85 1.36
N ASP A 12 -24.97 -21.58 0.49
CA ASP A 12 -25.20 -21.17 -0.90
C ASP A 12 -26.00 -19.86 -1.01
N LEU A 13 -26.94 -19.62 -0.09
CA LEU A 13 -27.69 -18.37 -0.04
C LEU A 13 -26.84 -17.23 0.51
N LEU A 14 -26.00 -17.49 1.51
CA LEU A 14 -25.05 -16.50 2.02
C LEU A 14 -24.05 -16.07 0.92
N ALA A 15 -23.55 -17.03 0.14
CA ALA A 15 -22.67 -16.78 -1.00
C ALA A 15 -23.37 -15.89 -2.03
N LYS A 16 -24.59 -16.25 -2.47
CA LYS A 16 -25.38 -15.43 -3.41
C LYS A 16 -25.67 -14.03 -2.90
N ILE A 17 -26.09 -13.90 -1.63
CA ILE A 17 -26.31 -12.58 -1.02
C ILE A 17 -25.01 -11.76 -1.06
N SER A 18 -23.86 -12.40 -0.80
CA SER A 18 -22.58 -11.71 -0.82
C SER A 18 -22.15 -11.24 -2.21
N GLU A 19 -22.55 -11.95 -3.27
CA GLU A 19 -22.26 -11.58 -4.66
C GLU A 19 -22.98 -10.28 -5.07
N GLU A 20 -24.15 -10.00 -4.48
CA GLU A 20 -24.87 -8.73 -4.69
C GLU A 20 -24.12 -7.51 -4.12
N PHE A 21 -23.17 -7.73 -3.21
CA PHE A 21 -22.36 -6.67 -2.66
C PHE A 21 -21.08 -6.45 -3.47
N PRO A 22 -20.60 -5.20 -3.56
CA PRO A 22 -19.29 -4.89 -4.13
C PRO A 22 -18.13 -5.59 -3.42
N ILE A 23 -17.04 -5.88 -4.13
CA ILE A 23 -15.80 -6.46 -3.58
C ILE A 23 -15.37 -5.84 -2.22
N PRO A 24 -15.35 -4.50 -2.02
CA PRO A 24 -14.96 -3.93 -0.73
C PRO A 24 -15.86 -4.32 0.44
N HIS A 25 -17.15 -4.52 0.17
CA HIS A 25 -18.13 -4.90 1.17
C HIS A 25 -18.08 -6.41 1.43
N ARG A 26 -17.80 -7.23 0.41
CA ARG A 26 -17.62 -8.69 0.56
C ARG A 26 -16.56 -9.03 1.61
N ALA A 27 -15.42 -8.33 1.59
CA ALA A 27 -14.36 -8.53 2.59
C ALA A 27 -14.85 -8.28 4.03
N ARG A 28 -15.69 -7.26 4.23
CA ARG A 28 -16.26 -6.91 5.54
C ARG A 28 -17.31 -7.91 5.98
N ILE A 29 -18.21 -8.29 5.07
CA ILE A 29 -19.26 -9.29 5.33
C ILE A 29 -18.64 -10.62 5.72
N ARG A 30 -17.59 -11.05 5.01
CA ARG A 30 -16.81 -12.26 5.30
C ARG A 30 -16.17 -12.24 6.69
N ALA A 31 -15.90 -11.07 7.25
CA ALA A 31 -15.29 -10.91 8.58
C ALA A 31 -16.31 -10.86 9.74
N THR A 32 -17.62 -10.97 9.48
CA THR A 32 -18.67 -10.80 10.50
C THR A 32 -18.81 -12.00 11.45
N CYS A 33 -18.97 -13.20 10.91
CA CYS A 33 -19.07 -14.43 11.71
C CYS A 33 -18.55 -15.65 10.93
N LYS A 34 -18.39 -16.79 11.62
CA LYS A 34 -17.85 -18.02 11.04
C LYS A 34 -18.69 -18.54 9.85
N ALA A 35 -20.01 -18.41 9.91
CA ALA A 35 -20.90 -18.87 8.84
C ALA A 35 -20.68 -18.11 7.52
N TRP A 36 -20.63 -16.76 7.58
CA TRP A 36 -20.28 -15.93 6.42
C TRP A 36 -18.84 -16.16 5.96
N HIS A 37 -17.90 -16.30 6.90
CA HIS A 37 -16.50 -16.58 6.56
C HIS A 37 -16.33 -17.90 5.78
N SER A 38 -17.06 -18.95 6.16
CA SER A 38 -16.99 -20.26 5.50
C SER A 38 -17.79 -20.33 4.20
N ALA A 39 -18.88 -19.57 4.10
CA ALA A 39 -19.73 -19.58 2.90
C ALA A 39 -19.14 -18.76 1.75
N MET A 40 -18.26 -17.81 2.05
CA MET A 40 -17.68 -16.90 1.05
C MET A 40 -16.24 -17.27 0.71
N GLU A 41 -15.96 -17.36 -0.59
CA GLU A 41 -14.59 -17.47 -1.08
C GLU A 41 -13.74 -16.29 -0.61
N PRO A 42 -12.43 -16.50 -0.36
CA PRO A 42 -11.52 -15.41 -0.06
C PRO A 42 -11.60 -14.36 -1.17
N VAL A 43 -11.84 -13.12 -0.78
CA VAL A 43 -11.78 -11.99 -1.70
C VAL A 43 -10.31 -11.78 -2.08
N ILE A 44 -9.84 -12.53 -3.07
CA ILE A 44 -8.57 -12.26 -3.73
C ILE A 44 -8.83 -10.98 -4.50
N SER A 45 -8.51 -9.82 -3.92
CA SER A 45 -8.71 -8.51 -4.54
C SER A 45 -8.07 -8.53 -5.93
N PRO A 46 -8.84 -8.74 -7.01
CA PRO A 46 -8.26 -8.97 -8.31
C PRO A 46 -8.12 -7.61 -8.97
N SER A 47 -6.89 -7.13 -9.08
CA SER A 47 -6.52 -6.15 -10.11
C SER A 47 -7.21 -4.77 -10.00
N PRO A 48 -6.76 -3.76 -10.76
CA PRO A 48 -6.46 -2.45 -10.20
C PRO A 48 -7.71 -1.63 -9.87
N TRP A 49 -7.74 -1.09 -8.66
CA TRP A 49 -8.70 -0.07 -8.30
C TRP A 49 -8.21 1.26 -8.88
N LEU A 50 -9.03 1.95 -9.65
CA LEU A 50 -8.66 3.26 -10.16
C LEU A 50 -9.11 4.30 -9.13
N LEU A 51 -8.18 5.07 -8.58
CA LEU A 51 -8.54 6.26 -7.81
C LEU A 51 -8.99 7.34 -8.79
N LEU A 52 -10.25 7.72 -8.70
CA LEU A 52 -10.82 8.84 -9.46
C LEU A 52 -10.62 10.13 -8.64
N PRO A 53 -9.96 11.15 -9.21
CA PRO A 53 -9.89 12.45 -8.56
C PRO A 53 -11.31 13.02 -8.42
N GLY A 54 -11.64 13.54 -7.24
CA GLY A 54 -12.96 14.15 -7.02
C GLY A 54 -13.14 15.38 -7.90
N GLU A 55 -14.30 15.48 -8.55
CA GLU A 55 -14.64 16.58 -9.47
C GLU A 55 -14.82 17.93 -8.74
N ASN A 56 -15.19 17.88 -7.45
CA ASN A 56 -15.39 19.05 -6.61
C ASN A 56 -14.36 19.07 -5.49
N PHE A 57 -13.48 20.08 -5.49
CA PHE A 57 -12.47 20.30 -4.43
C PHE A 57 -13.07 20.51 -3.02
N GLU A 58 -14.37 20.80 -2.96
CA GLU A 58 -15.14 21.00 -1.72
C GLU A 58 -15.75 19.69 -1.19
N GLN A 59 -15.96 18.69 -2.05
CA GLN A 59 -16.48 17.38 -1.65
C GLN A 59 -15.31 16.45 -1.37
N HIS A 60 -15.05 16.33 -0.08
CA HIS A 60 -13.98 15.65 0.63
C HIS A 60 -13.83 14.13 0.43
N ASN A 61 -14.23 13.63 -0.72
CA ASN A 61 -14.48 12.23 -0.99
C ASN A 61 -13.48 11.68 -2.02
N SER A 62 -12.94 10.49 -1.75
CA SER A 62 -12.07 9.77 -2.68
C SER A 62 -12.85 8.60 -3.24
N THR A 63 -13.10 8.65 -4.55
CA THR A 63 -13.86 7.62 -5.26
C THR A 63 -12.89 6.62 -5.87
N PHE A 64 -13.14 5.34 -5.65
CA PHE A 64 -12.37 4.25 -6.21
C PHE A 64 -13.28 3.45 -7.14
N LEU A 65 -12.81 3.21 -8.35
CA LEU A 65 -13.46 2.36 -9.33
C LEU A 65 -12.84 0.97 -9.31
N CYS A 66 -13.64 -0.04 -9.01
CA CYS A 66 -13.28 -1.44 -9.15
C CYS A 66 -13.62 -1.89 -10.57
N LEU A 67 -12.61 -2.14 -11.41
CA LEU A 67 -12.81 -2.47 -12.83
C LEU A 67 -13.55 -3.79 -13.09
N PRO A 68 -13.32 -4.90 -12.35
CA PRO A 68 -14.05 -6.15 -12.60
C PRO A 68 -15.57 -6.02 -12.42
N ASP A 69 -15.99 -5.22 -11.43
CA ASP A 69 -17.41 -5.07 -11.07
C ASP A 69 -18.03 -3.78 -11.62
N ASN A 70 -17.24 -2.95 -12.32
CA ASN A 70 -17.59 -1.57 -12.71
C ASN A 70 -18.25 -0.77 -11.57
N TYR A 71 -17.79 -1.00 -10.34
CA TYR A 71 -18.39 -0.45 -9.14
C TYR A 71 -17.54 0.67 -8.55
N CYS A 72 -18.17 1.82 -8.30
CA CYS A 72 -17.55 2.94 -7.59
C CYS A 72 -17.89 2.90 -6.11
N PHE A 73 -16.88 2.95 -5.25
CA PHE A 73 -17.07 3.19 -3.82
C PHE A 73 -16.36 4.46 -3.40
N THR A 74 -17.00 5.17 -2.50
CA THR A 74 -16.52 6.45 -1.98
C THR A 74 -16.25 6.30 -0.50
N TYR A 75 -15.05 6.66 -0.07
CA TYR A 75 -14.75 6.77 1.35
C TYR A 75 -15.05 8.18 1.85
N PRO A 76 -15.85 8.32 2.93
CA PRO A 76 -16.07 9.62 3.55
C PRO A 76 -14.75 10.11 4.15
N ALA A 77 -14.36 11.33 3.77
CA ALA A 77 -13.24 12.07 4.35
C ALA A 77 -11.94 11.26 4.48
N SER A 78 -11.43 10.72 3.37
CA SER A 78 -10.07 10.21 3.35
C SER A 78 -9.06 11.38 3.20
N PRO A 79 -7.88 11.32 3.83
CA PRO A 79 -6.82 12.31 3.60
C PRO A 79 -6.25 12.28 2.17
N ALA A 80 -6.75 11.38 1.29
CA ALA A 80 -6.41 11.40 -0.13
C ALA A 80 -6.96 12.63 -0.88
N GLN A 81 -7.77 13.47 -0.22
CA GLN A 81 -8.30 14.77 -0.67
C GLN A 81 -7.34 15.68 -1.44
N ARG A 82 -6.03 15.55 -1.23
CA ARG A 82 -4.99 16.44 -1.80
C ARG A 82 -3.72 15.68 -2.17
N CYS A 83 -3.88 14.48 -2.70
CA CYS A 83 -2.76 13.61 -3.01
C CYS A 83 -2.29 13.77 -4.45
N GLU A 84 -0.97 13.89 -4.60
CA GLU A 84 -0.33 14.16 -5.89
C GLU A 84 -0.06 12.87 -6.67
N VAL A 85 0.23 11.77 -5.96
CA VAL A 85 0.57 10.48 -6.57
C VAL A 85 -0.01 9.35 -5.73
N CYS A 86 -0.63 8.39 -6.42
CA CYS A 86 -1.11 7.14 -5.84
C CYS A 86 -0.55 5.94 -6.61
N ARG A 87 -0.06 4.91 -5.91
CA ARG A 87 0.31 3.61 -6.50
C ARG A 87 -0.31 2.48 -5.70
N ILE A 88 -0.69 1.40 -6.35
CA ILE A 88 -1.23 0.21 -5.69
C ILE A 88 -0.17 -0.87 -5.60
N HIS A 89 -0.07 -1.49 -4.43
CA HIS A 89 0.75 -2.68 -4.24
C HIS A 89 0.09 -3.57 -3.18
N ALA A 90 0.01 -4.89 -3.39
CA ALA A 90 -0.52 -5.86 -2.42
C ALA A 90 -1.84 -5.43 -1.72
N GLY A 91 -2.77 -4.79 -2.45
CA GLY A 91 -4.06 -4.34 -1.90
C GLY A 91 -4.04 -3.04 -1.09
N TRP A 92 -2.91 -2.33 -1.02
CA TRP A 92 -2.78 -1.03 -0.36
C TRP A 92 -2.35 0.07 -1.34
N PHE A 93 -2.77 1.30 -1.06
CA PHE A 93 -2.33 2.49 -1.78
C PHE A 93 -1.12 3.12 -1.10
N VAL A 94 -0.08 3.41 -1.87
CA VAL A 94 0.96 4.36 -1.51
C VAL A 94 0.49 5.74 -1.93
N ILE A 95 0.34 6.63 -0.96
CA ILE A 95 -0.23 7.96 -1.12
C ILE A 95 0.83 9.02 -0.81
N VAL A 96 0.94 10.04 -1.65
CA VAL A 96 1.80 11.21 -1.43
C VAL A 96 0.95 12.47 -1.22
N GLY A 97 1.02 13.07 -0.03
CA GLY A 97 0.32 14.33 0.27
C GLY A 97 1.16 15.60 0.02
N ARG A 98 0.53 16.79 0.04
CA ARG A 98 1.16 18.12 -0.23
C ARG A 98 2.48 18.42 0.48
N LYS A 99 2.68 17.91 1.70
CA LYS A 99 3.94 18.09 2.46
C LYS A 99 4.99 17.01 2.13
N ARG A 100 4.87 16.35 0.98
CA ARG A 100 5.68 15.18 0.57
C ARG A 100 5.65 14.02 1.58
N LYS A 101 4.61 13.98 2.41
CA LYS A 101 4.40 12.88 3.35
C LYS A 101 3.86 11.68 2.59
N VAL A 102 4.56 10.56 2.74
CA VAL A 102 4.16 9.29 2.13
C VAL A 102 3.39 8.48 3.16
N SER A 103 2.33 7.80 2.74
CA SER A 103 1.53 6.92 3.61
C SER A 103 1.05 5.70 2.86
N LEU A 104 0.85 4.60 3.58
CA LEU A 104 0.11 3.44 3.09
C LEU A 104 -1.35 3.58 3.52
N LEU A 105 -2.30 3.49 2.60
CA LEU A 105 -3.73 3.47 2.88
C LEU A 105 -4.31 2.11 2.50
N ASN A 106 -5.03 1.49 3.43
CA ASN A 106 -5.83 0.32 3.16
C ASN A 106 -7.21 0.77 2.67
N PRO A 107 -7.55 0.51 1.41
CA PRO A 107 -8.81 0.94 0.83
C PRO A 107 -10.00 0.02 1.17
N LEU A 108 -9.84 -1.02 1.98
CA LEU A 108 -10.94 -1.83 2.54
C LEU A 108 -11.32 -1.38 3.95
N THR A 109 -10.32 -1.03 4.76
CA THR A 109 -10.50 -0.69 6.18
C THR A 109 -10.44 0.81 6.45
N GLY A 110 -9.89 1.60 5.53
CA GLY A 110 -9.57 3.02 5.75
C GLY A 110 -8.33 3.25 6.61
N ASN A 111 -7.65 2.19 7.06
CA ASN A 111 -6.45 2.31 7.89
C ASN A 111 -5.32 2.99 7.13
N GLN A 112 -4.67 3.97 7.78
CA GLN A 112 -3.55 4.69 7.22
C GLN A 112 -2.30 4.52 8.08
N ILE A 113 -1.16 4.29 7.42
CA ILE A 113 0.16 4.20 8.03
C ILE A 113 1.01 5.32 7.46
N CYS A 114 1.37 6.30 8.27
CA CYS A 114 2.29 7.37 7.89
C CYS A 114 3.73 6.83 7.89
N LEU A 115 4.43 7.00 6.78
CA LEU A 115 5.83 6.62 6.67
C LEU A 115 6.76 7.78 7.04
N PRO A 116 7.99 7.48 7.48
CA PRO A 116 9.06 8.45 7.64
C PRO A 116 9.24 9.42 6.47
N SER A 117 9.61 10.66 6.81
CA SER A 117 9.88 11.74 5.84
C SER A 117 11.35 12.00 5.59
N HIS A 118 12.25 11.23 6.20
CA HIS A 118 13.71 11.39 6.04
C HIS A 118 14.40 10.08 5.73
N VAL A 119 15.47 10.18 4.95
CA VAL A 119 16.38 9.07 4.64
C VAL A 119 17.69 9.31 5.38
N ALA A 120 18.16 8.27 6.07
CA ALA A 120 19.51 8.19 6.59
C ALA A 120 20.43 7.69 5.48
N ARG A 121 21.47 8.47 5.19
CA ARG A 121 22.58 8.03 4.35
C ARG A 121 23.86 8.02 5.17
N TRP A 122 24.57 6.91 5.10
CA TRP A 122 25.94 6.82 5.57
C TRP A 122 26.83 7.46 4.52
N ASN A 123 27.41 8.62 4.87
CA ASN A 123 28.61 9.07 4.21
C ASN A 123 29.77 8.73 5.14
N VAL A 124 30.95 8.42 4.61
CA VAL A 124 32.07 7.70 5.26
C VAL A 124 32.37 8.12 6.71
N ASP A 125 32.01 9.33 7.16
CA ASP A 125 32.16 9.78 8.56
C ASP A 125 30.91 10.39 9.24
N ARG A 126 29.74 10.51 8.57
CA ARG A 126 28.51 11.13 9.14
C ARG A 126 27.20 10.59 8.56
N VAL A 127 26.18 10.40 9.41
CA VAL A 127 24.80 10.19 8.96
C VAL A 127 24.24 11.52 8.46
N ASN A 128 24.06 11.65 7.16
CA ASN A 128 23.38 12.81 6.59
C ASN A 128 21.88 12.50 6.52
N HIS A 129 21.06 13.31 7.20
CA HIS A 129 19.61 13.21 7.15
C HIS A 129 19.09 14.09 6.03
N GLN A 130 18.40 13.50 5.06
CA GLN A 130 17.81 14.26 3.97
C GLN A 130 16.31 14.00 3.86
N ALA A 131 15.57 15.03 3.45
CA ALA A 131 14.14 14.90 3.16
C ALA A 131 13.91 13.84 2.08
N PHE A 132 13.04 12.88 2.38
CA PHE A 132 12.56 11.88 1.44
C PHE A 132 11.79 12.57 0.32
N LYS A 133 12.15 12.26 -0.92
CA LYS A 133 11.56 12.88 -2.10
C LYS A 133 10.65 11.87 -2.81
N PRO A 134 9.33 12.00 -2.75
CA PRO A 134 8.42 11.01 -3.31
C PRO A 134 8.57 10.80 -4.82
N ASN A 135 9.01 11.82 -5.56
CA ASN A 135 9.30 11.74 -7.00
C ASN A 135 10.56 10.92 -7.34
N CYS A 136 11.36 10.55 -6.34
CA CYS A 136 12.51 9.66 -6.50
C CYS A 136 12.16 8.18 -6.27
N ILE A 137 10.92 7.85 -5.96
CA ILE A 137 10.49 6.47 -5.71
C ILE A 137 10.17 5.79 -7.04
N GLY A 138 10.92 4.74 -7.37
CA GLY A 138 10.65 3.87 -8.51
C GLY A 138 9.56 2.85 -8.20
N LYS A 139 9.75 2.09 -7.12
CA LYS A 139 8.84 1.03 -6.65
C LYS A 139 8.88 0.94 -5.13
N MET A 140 7.74 0.57 -4.53
CA MET A 140 7.65 0.23 -3.12
C MET A 140 6.98 -1.14 -2.94
N VAL A 141 7.50 -1.91 -2.00
CA VAL A 141 6.94 -3.18 -1.54
C VAL A 141 6.87 -3.15 -0.01
N PHE A 142 5.96 -3.92 0.57
CA PHE A 142 5.77 -3.95 2.02
C PHE A 142 5.28 -5.32 2.49
N SER A 143 5.43 -5.57 3.79
CA SER A 143 4.98 -6.78 4.48
C SER A 143 3.51 -7.11 4.15
N ALA A 144 3.18 -8.40 4.04
CA ALA A 144 1.80 -8.83 3.88
C ALA A 144 0.99 -8.42 5.13
N ASN A 145 0.04 -7.48 4.97
CA ASN A 145 -0.78 -6.89 6.04
C ASN A 145 -0.03 -5.95 7.00
N PRO A 146 0.48 -4.80 6.51
CA PRO A 146 1.09 -3.81 7.38
C PRO A 146 0.04 -3.23 8.34
N THR A 147 0.45 -2.97 9.58
CA THR A 147 -0.32 -2.23 10.59
C THR A 147 0.54 -1.10 11.15
N VAL A 148 -0.03 -0.13 11.85
CA VAL A 148 0.73 0.98 12.45
C VAL A 148 1.88 0.48 13.34
N HIS A 149 1.68 -0.64 14.04
CA HIS A 149 2.63 -1.23 14.99
C HIS A 149 3.51 -2.35 14.40
N SER A 150 3.24 -2.79 13.17
CA SER A 150 3.98 -3.89 12.54
C SER A 150 3.93 -3.74 11.03
N TYR A 151 5.03 -3.24 10.47
CA TYR A 151 5.23 -3.15 9.04
C TYR A 151 6.72 -3.17 8.72
N VAL A 152 7.05 -3.61 7.51
CA VAL A 152 8.34 -3.33 6.84
C VAL A 152 8.01 -2.83 5.44
N VAL A 153 8.63 -1.73 5.03
CA VAL A 153 8.52 -1.16 3.69
C VAL A 153 9.89 -1.08 3.08
N VAL A 154 10.02 -1.52 1.83
CA VAL A 154 11.24 -1.40 1.02
C VAL A 154 10.91 -0.57 -0.21
N ALA A 155 11.74 0.41 -0.53
CA ALA A 155 11.61 1.29 -1.67
C ALA A 155 12.87 1.24 -2.54
N ILE A 156 12.68 1.13 -3.86
CA ILE A 156 13.71 1.49 -4.84
C ILE A 156 13.68 3.00 -4.96
N TYR A 157 14.72 3.66 -4.47
CA TYR A 157 14.80 5.11 -4.32
C TYR A 157 15.99 5.65 -5.11
N ARG A 158 15.76 6.68 -5.93
CA ARG A 158 16.81 7.29 -6.74
C ARG A 158 17.39 8.50 -6.03
N PHE A 159 18.66 8.43 -5.67
CA PHE A 159 19.39 9.57 -5.16
C PHE A 159 20.38 10.11 -6.20
N THR A 160 21.49 9.40 -6.38
CA THR A 160 22.39 9.49 -7.55
C THR A 160 22.17 8.29 -8.44
N ASP A 161 22.20 7.11 -7.83
CA ASP A 161 21.89 5.81 -8.42
C ASP A 161 20.58 5.27 -7.82
N TRP A 162 20.11 4.15 -8.36
CA TRP A 162 18.97 3.43 -7.80
C TRP A 162 19.42 2.60 -6.60
N GLU A 163 18.96 2.97 -5.42
CA GLU A 163 19.33 2.35 -4.16
C GLU A 163 18.10 1.67 -3.53
N LEU A 164 18.32 0.58 -2.79
CA LEU A 164 17.29 -0.01 -1.95
C LEU A 164 17.30 0.67 -0.59
N THR A 165 16.15 1.16 -0.16
CA THR A 165 15.97 1.75 1.16
C THR A 165 14.81 1.05 1.87
N TYR A 166 14.85 0.97 3.19
CA TYR A 166 13.79 0.33 3.95
C TYR A 166 13.44 1.11 5.21
N THR A 167 12.25 0.87 5.73
CA THR A 167 11.83 1.34 7.04
C THR A 167 10.88 0.31 7.68
N LYS A 168 10.89 0.22 9.01
CA LYS A 168 9.97 -0.63 9.77
C LYS A 168 9.23 0.14 10.85
N SER A 169 8.17 -0.47 11.38
CA SER A 169 7.43 0.14 12.50
C SER A 169 8.35 0.50 13.67
N GLY A 170 8.13 1.68 14.25
CA GLY A 170 8.96 2.25 15.31
C GLY A 170 10.17 3.04 14.81
N GLU A 171 10.56 2.93 13.54
CA GLU A 171 11.59 3.78 12.97
C GLU A 171 11.03 5.15 12.57
N ASP A 172 11.84 6.18 12.76
CA ASP A 172 11.51 7.53 12.35
C ASP A 172 12.01 7.83 10.93
N ARG A 173 12.88 6.98 10.36
CA ARG A 173 13.64 7.21 9.11
C ARG A 173 13.64 6.02 8.15
N TRP A 174 13.96 6.30 6.90
CA TRP A 174 14.38 5.30 5.91
C TRP A 174 15.87 5.02 6.04
N ASN A 175 16.26 3.76 6.04
CA ASN A 175 17.65 3.31 6.09
C ASN A 175 18.06 2.76 4.72
N LEU A 176 19.30 3.00 4.32
CA LEU A 176 19.89 2.37 3.14
C LEU A 176 20.06 0.87 3.39
N LEU A 177 19.61 0.05 2.46
CA LEU A 177 19.92 -1.37 2.43
C LEU A 177 21.22 -1.55 1.65
N GLU A 178 22.31 -1.86 2.33
CA GLU A 178 23.56 -2.21 1.67
C GLU A 178 23.36 -3.48 0.85
N THR A 179 23.31 -3.34 -0.47
CA THR A 179 23.38 -4.47 -1.39
C THR A 179 24.83 -4.74 -1.71
N ALA A 180 25.31 -5.95 -1.42
CA ALA A 180 26.66 -6.44 -1.72
C ALA A 180 27.01 -6.50 -3.24
N LEU A 181 26.30 -5.78 -4.10
CA LEU A 181 26.47 -5.79 -5.56
C LEU A 181 27.43 -4.70 -6.07
N THR A 182 28.14 -4.01 -5.18
CA THR A 182 29.21 -3.08 -5.56
C THR A 182 30.59 -3.59 -5.16
N GLU A 183 30.78 -4.90 -5.03
CA GLU A 183 32.12 -5.50 -5.00
C GLU A 183 32.39 -6.25 -6.32
N ASN A 184 33.36 -5.70 -7.06
CA ASN A 184 34.07 -6.27 -8.21
C ASN A 184 33.38 -6.32 -9.56
N ASP A 185 33.63 -5.30 -10.38
CA ASP A 185 34.11 -5.55 -11.75
C ASP A 185 35.17 -4.52 -12.18
N GLY A 186 36.19 -4.37 -11.32
CA GLY A 186 37.30 -3.45 -11.49
C GLY A 186 38.65 -4.16 -11.54
N SER A 187 38.82 -5.22 -12.34
CA SER A 187 40.15 -5.73 -12.66
C SER A 187 40.17 -6.69 -13.86
N TYR A 188 40.17 -6.13 -15.07
CA TYR A 188 40.95 -6.71 -16.16
C TYR A 188 42.01 -5.70 -16.59
N LYS A 189 43.07 -5.59 -15.77
CA LYS A 189 44.36 -5.09 -16.27
C LYS A 189 44.94 -6.16 -17.19
N GLY A 190 44.76 -5.98 -18.50
CA GLY A 190 45.53 -6.72 -19.49
C GLY A 190 46.99 -6.27 -19.44
N HIS A 191 47.83 -7.04 -18.74
CA HIS A 191 49.28 -7.02 -18.94
C HIS A 191 49.69 -8.20 -19.83
N HIS A 192 50.18 -7.84 -21.03
CA HIS A 192 51.18 -8.46 -21.90
C HIS A 192 51.32 -9.99 -22.05
N ALA A 193 51.31 -10.41 -23.33
CA ALA A 193 52.27 -11.29 -24.02
C ALA A 193 51.84 -11.35 -25.50
N SER A 194 52.63 -11.17 -26.55
CA SER A 194 54.04 -10.90 -26.80
C SER A 194 54.14 -10.22 -28.17
#